data_AF-A0A5J9TR63-F1
#
_entry.id   AF-A0A5J9TR63-F1
#
_cell.length_a   1.000
_cell.length_b   1.000
_cell.length_c   1.000
_cell.angle_alpha   90.00
_cell.angle_beta   90.00
_cell.angle_gamma   90.00
#
_symmetry.space_group_name_H-M   'P 1'
#
loop_
_entity.id
_entity.type
_entity.pdbx_description
1 polymer ?
#
loop_
_entity_poly.entity_id
_entity_poly.type
_entity_poly.pdbx_seq_one_letter_code
_entity_poly.pdbx_strand_id
1 'polypeptide(L)'
;MAANLSPAVATIIAPPMAADRLSALPDTVLQHILSYLTVKEAPHTSVLARSWRTLWRQADVVNMDTRSYMDIGYDGVEAGRRLFRDCLAAIHAAGRSPVRRLNCHLESPYQTDYLEGVVRTTPGMDAVLAAPAVQDMEELSVVLRAEFGGDGRDYVLATSRVPCHRLRVLNLQGCTLGPPGTASFGRLETLRMVLCISSPENLQALLDTAPNLTNISLRHVSFTAGALLRCPEALVSVEMTHCHTTEGIYLDAPNVRFLRYKGYLEHFPFRSKKTSGRPIGMQHLVLSFCKPWYCHDQPLGETEPHAIFWESIGSFSRLRVLKLKLPYINHIAVQPEQEGMFLNMFPHLKFLQIKGSCELDSNGAAVAIANFLYCCPAMQELRLKFQLHGDPYALHYATIMRSDERSAQLDQEKSMESLKRLKSKMSSCPCYGDYDNDCADDVGLSALKARSFPCLVSHLRRIRLEFELERLNCFEVKIAKFLVQNADILEEMEVHDGNQKVYDHIHHSIRLILH
;
A
#
# COMPACT_ATOMS: atom_id res chain seq x y z
N MET A 1 53.12 77.74 -5.58
CA MET A 1 53.60 76.53 -4.90
C MET A 1 52.56 76.11 -3.87
N ALA A 2 52.27 74.80 -3.82
CA ALA A 2 51.38 74.09 -2.90
C ALA A 2 49.86 74.31 -3.06
N ALA A 3 49.24 73.40 -3.81
CA ALA A 3 47.81 73.13 -3.81
C ALA A 3 47.40 72.39 -2.53
N ASN A 4 46.38 72.88 -1.82
CA ASN A 4 45.75 72.17 -0.71
C ASN A 4 44.36 71.67 -1.15
N LEU A 5 44.32 70.41 -1.57
CA LEU A 5 43.09 69.65 -1.74
C LEU A 5 42.64 69.10 -0.37
N SER A 6 41.40 69.41 -0.02
CA SER A 6 40.66 68.94 1.16
C SER A 6 40.63 67.40 1.26
N PRO A 7 40.79 66.81 2.45
CA PRO A 7 40.58 65.38 2.63
C PRO A 7 39.07 65.10 2.67
N ALA A 8 38.60 64.27 1.76
CA ALA A 8 37.27 63.69 1.79
C ALA A 8 37.13 62.81 3.05
N VAL A 9 36.13 63.12 3.88
CA VAL A 9 35.70 62.26 4.97
C VAL A 9 35.11 60.99 4.35
N ALA A 10 35.89 59.92 4.34
CA ALA A 10 35.39 58.58 4.05
C ALA A 10 34.51 58.16 5.22
N THR A 11 33.20 58.36 5.09
CA THR A 11 32.20 57.70 5.92
C THR A 11 32.39 56.20 5.76
N ILE A 12 32.93 55.55 6.78
CA ILE A 12 32.92 54.09 6.91
C ILE A 12 31.45 53.70 7.06
N ILE A 13 30.82 53.40 5.93
CA ILE A 13 29.53 52.70 5.89
C ILE A 13 29.83 51.31 6.44
N ALA A 14 29.43 51.08 7.69
CA ALA A 14 29.35 49.73 8.24
C ALA A 14 28.59 48.85 7.22
N PRO A 15 29.05 47.62 6.94
CA PRO A 15 28.36 46.76 6.00
C PRO A 15 26.89 46.62 6.44
N PRO A 16 25.91 46.63 5.52
CA PRO A 16 24.52 46.48 5.88
C PRO A 16 24.40 45.21 6.72
N MET A 17 23.90 45.35 7.96
CA MET A 17 23.53 44.22 8.81
C MET A 17 22.87 43.17 7.94
N ALA A 18 23.41 41.95 7.94
CA ALA A 18 22.88 40.84 7.16
C ALA A 18 21.36 40.85 7.27
N ALA A 19 20.68 41.22 6.17
CA ALA A 19 19.24 41.42 6.20
C ALA A 19 18.59 40.13 6.69
N ASP A 20 17.72 40.23 7.69
CA ASP A 20 16.99 39.08 8.22
C ASP A 20 15.98 38.60 7.16
N ARG A 21 16.50 37.76 6.25
CA ARG A 21 15.77 37.20 5.12
C ARG A 21 14.68 36.23 5.58
N LEU A 22 14.80 35.66 6.78
CA LEU A 22 13.81 34.77 7.35
C LEU A 22 12.58 35.55 7.81
N SER A 23 12.76 36.70 8.47
CA SER A 23 11.65 37.58 8.84
C SER A 23 10.99 38.30 7.66
N ALA A 24 11.58 38.26 6.46
CA ALA A 24 10.97 38.77 5.24
C ALA A 24 9.96 37.78 4.61
N LEU A 25 9.90 36.54 5.08
CA LEU A 25 8.93 35.55 4.60
C LEU A 25 7.52 35.84 5.13
N PRO A 26 6.46 35.49 4.37
CA PRO A 26 5.09 35.61 4.86
C PRO A 26 4.83 34.73 6.10
N ASP A 27 4.01 35.22 7.03
CA ASP A 27 3.67 34.50 8.27
C ASP A 27 3.14 33.08 8.02
N THR A 28 2.44 32.85 6.91
CA THR A 28 1.94 31.52 6.53
C THR A 28 3.07 30.52 6.27
N VAL A 29 4.16 30.97 5.64
CA VAL A 29 5.36 30.15 5.40
C VAL A 29 6.10 29.90 6.70
N LEU A 30 6.20 30.93 7.56
CA LEU A 30 6.83 30.80 8.87
C LEU A 30 6.06 29.82 9.77
N GLN A 31 4.73 29.91 9.82
CA GLN A 31 3.87 28.95 10.52
C GLN A 31 4.03 27.54 9.96
N HIS A 32 4.15 27.39 8.63
CA HIS A 32 4.42 26.09 8.03
C HIS A 32 5.78 25.52 8.45
N ILE A 33 6.85 26.33 8.46
CA ILE A 33 8.17 25.90 8.95
C ILE A 33 8.08 25.50 10.44
N LEU A 34 7.45 26.34 11.26
CA LEU A 34 7.26 26.09 12.69
C LEU A 34 6.42 24.83 12.95
N SER A 35 5.53 24.46 12.04
CA SER A 35 4.71 23.23 12.14
C SER A 35 5.52 21.93 12.08
N TYR A 36 6.79 21.99 11.68
CA TYR A 36 7.72 20.85 11.70
C TYR A 36 8.59 20.79 12.95
N LEU A 37 8.64 21.86 13.75
CA LEU A 37 9.50 21.93 14.93
C LEU A 37 8.85 21.26 16.13
N THR A 38 9.69 20.70 17.01
CA THR A 38 9.22 20.10 18.26
C THR A 38 8.89 21.14 19.32
N VAL A 39 8.19 20.74 20.38
CA VAL A 39 7.95 21.59 21.56
C VAL A 39 9.24 22.09 22.23
N LYS A 40 10.37 21.41 22.02
CA LYS A 40 11.68 21.84 22.50
C LYS A 40 12.33 22.87 21.57
N GLU A 41 12.14 22.73 20.26
CA GLU A 41 12.80 23.56 19.24
C GLU A 41 12.04 24.85 18.92
N ALA A 42 10.70 24.77 18.86
CA ALA A 42 9.88 25.89 18.43
C ALA A 42 10.09 27.16 19.29
N PRO A 43 10.17 27.08 20.64
CA PRO A 43 10.48 28.25 21.46
C PRO A 43 11.87 28.83 21.20
N HIS A 44 12.87 28.01 20.87
CA HIS A 44 14.23 28.48 20.57
C HIS A 44 14.30 29.39 19.36
N THR A 45 13.36 29.27 18.41
CA THR A 45 13.27 30.20 17.27
C THR A 45 13.04 31.66 17.68
N SER A 46 12.59 31.90 18.91
CA SER A 46 12.42 33.25 19.48
C SER A 46 13.70 34.09 19.50
N VAL A 47 14.88 33.47 19.38
CA VAL A 47 16.16 34.19 19.30
C VAL A 47 16.47 34.74 17.91
N LEU A 48 15.79 34.26 16.86
CA LEU A 48 16.05 34.65 15.48
C LEU A 48 15.68 36.11 15.22
N ALA A 49 14.47 36.51 15.63
CA ALA A 49 14.04 37.91 15.56
C ALA A 49 12.88 38.21 16.54
N ARG A 50 12.54 39.49 16.67
CA ARG A 50 11.42 39.92 17.55
C ARG A 50 10.07 39.33 17.13
N SER A 51 9.82 39.18 15.82
CA SER A 51 8.60 38.58 15.27
C SER A 51 8.44 37.11 15.69
N TRP A 52 9.54 36.35 15.71
CA TRP A 52 9.54 34.92 16.04
C TRP A 52 9.20 34.59 17.49
N ARG A 53 9.31 35.57 18.40
CA ARG A 53 9.01 35.39 19.83
C ARG A 53 7.58 34.91 20.10
N THR A 54 6.64 35.26 19.21
CA THR A 54 5.21 34.93 19.34
C THR A 54 4.71 34.03 18.23
N LEU A 55 5.41 33.90 17.10
CA LEU A 55 4.96 33.12 15.94
C LEU A 55 4.75 31.64 16.27
N TRP A 56 5.64 31.03 17.06
CA TRP A 56 5.49 29.62 17.45
C TRP A 56 4.21 29.37 18.26
N ARG A 57 3.68 30.39 18.95
CA ARG A 57 2.40 30.30 19.67
C ARG A 57 1.18 30.40 18.77
N GLN A 58 1.33 30.88 17.54
CA GLN A 58 0.26 30.98 16.54
C GLN A 58 0.15 29.75 15.64
N ALA A 59 1.19 28.90 15.60
CA ALA A 59 1.15 27.66 14.82
C ALA A 59 0.13 26.69 15.45
N ASP A 60 -0.80 26.15 14.66
CA ASP A 60 -1.85 25.24 15.15
C ASP A 60 -1.37 23.79 15.38
N VAL A 61 -0.08 23.53 15.18
CA VAL A 61 0.54 22.20 15.36
C VAL A 61 1.39 22.16 16.63
N VAL A 62 1.33 21.04 17.35
CA VAL A 62 2.22 20.71 18.46
C VAL A 62 2.88 19.36 18.17
N ASN A 63 4.21 19.31 18.14
CA ASN A 63 4.97 18.09 17.93
C ASN A 63 5.76 17.72 19.19
N MET A 64 5.42 16.59 19.78
CA MET A 64 6.16 15.95 20.86
C MET A 64 7.04 14.86 20.26
N ASP A 65 8.35 14.90 20.53
CA ASP A 65 9.31 13.92 20.02
C ASP A 65 10.37 13.58 21.08
N THR A 66 10.47 12.30 21.48
CA THR A 66 11.47 11.87 22.48
C THR A 66 12.90 11.98 21.97
N ARG A 67 13.12 11.97 20.65
CA ARG A 67 14.47 12.11 20.05
C ARG A 67 15.11 13.46 20.39
N SER A 68 14.28 14.46 20.71
CA SER A 68 14.76 15.76 21.19
C SER A 68 15.39 15.69 22.59
N TYR A 69 15.24 14.59 23.33
CA TYR A 69 15.67 14.43 24.72
C TYR A 69 16.68 13.29 24.91
N MET A 70 17.37 12.87 23.84
CA MET A 70 18.38 11.80 23.91
C MET A 70 19.61 12.17 24.75
N ASP A 71 19.73 13.43 25.20
CA ASP A 71 20.81 13.90 26.06
C ASP A 71 20.85 13.23 27.45
N ILE A 72 19.74 12.61 27.87
CA ILE A 72 19.60 11.94 29.17
C ILE A 72 19.89 10.43 29.14
N GLY A 73 20.31 9.90 27.99
CA GLY A 73 20.51 8.45 27.82
C GLY A 73 19.19 7.67 27.82
N TYR A 74 19.22 6.43 28.34
CA TYR A 74 18.09 5.48 28.33
C TYR A 74 17.13 5.63 29.52
N ASP A 75 16.98 6.84 30.07
CA ASP A 75 16.00 7.10 31.13
C ASP A 75 14.67 7.56 30.52
N GLY A 76 13.78 6.60 30.27
CA GLY A 76 12.45 6.87 29.70
C GLY A 76 11.58 7.74 30.62
N VAL A 77 11.73 7.64 31.94
CA VAL A 77 10.93 8.40 32.90
C VAL A 77 11.34 9.87 32.86
N GLU A 78 12.65 10.16 32.90
CA GLU A 78 13.13 11.54 32.78
C GLU A 78 12.83 12.12 31.38
N ALA A 79 12.89 11.29 30.33
CA ALA A 79 12.51 11.68 28.97
C ALA A 79 11.05 12.13 28.90
N GLY A 80 10.14 11.29 29.41
CA GLY A 80 8.72 11.61 29.51
C GLY A 80 8.48 12.85 30.34
N ARG A 81 9.15 12.99 31.49
CA ARG A 81 8.98 14.14 32.39
C ARG A 81 9.32 15.45 31.69
N ARG A 82 10.46 15.50 30.98
CA ARG A 82 10.86 16.70 30.24
C ARG A 82 9.93 16.95 29.06
N LEU A 83 9.60 15.92 28.28
CA LEU A 83 8.73 16.02 27.12
C LEU A 83 7.35 16.57 27.49
N PHE A 84 6.68 15.97 28.47
CA PHE A 84 5.34 16.40 28.88
C PHE A 84 5.36 17.76 29.58
N ARG A 85 6.41 18.07 30.37
CA ARG A 85 6.59 19.41 30.94
C ARG A 85 6.69 20.48 29.85
N ASP A 86 7.56 20.26 28.87
CA ASP A 86 7.82 21.24 27.80
C ASP A 86 6.59 21.36 26.89
N CYS A 87 5.88 20.26 26.63
CA CYS A 87 4.61 20.26 25.91
C CYS A 87 3.53 21.06 26.65
N LEU A 88 3.30 20.78 27.95
CA LEU A 88 2.31 21.51 28.74
C LEU A 88 2.65 22.99 28.86
N ALA A 89 3.94 23.34 28.97
CA ALA A 89 4.39 24.73 28.93
C ALA A 89 4.09 25.40 27.58
N ALA A 90 4.28 24.68 26.46
CA ALA A 90 3.95 25.19 25.13
C ALA A 90 2.43 25.35 24.92
N ILE A 91 1.63 24.40 25.40
CA ILE A 91 0.16 24.41 25.26
C ILE A 91 -0.48 25.48 26.14
N HIS A 92 0.05 25.70 27.36
CA HIS A 92 -0.44 26.73 28.27
C HIS A 92 0.22 28.10 28.08
N ALA A 93 1.05 28.26 27.04
CA ALA A 93 1.72 29.53 26.78
C ALA A 93 0.71 30.67 26.55
N ALA A 94 0.97 31.83 27.15
CA ALA A 94 0.09 32.99 26.99
C ALA A 94 0.02 33.42 25.51
N GLY A 95 -1.21 33.55 24.99
CA GLY A 95 -1.48 33.90 23.60
C GLY A 95 -1.37 32.72 22.62
N ARG A 96 -1.38 31.47 23.10
CA ARG A 96 -1.39 30.26 22.28
C ARG A 96 -2.72 30.15 21.51
N SER A 97 -2.64 29.91 20.21
CA SER A 97 -3.78 29.54 19.37
C SER A 97 -4.25 28.10 19.66
N PRO A 98 -5.53 27.76 19.41
CA PRO A 98 -5.99 26.39 19.49
C PRO A 98 -5.14 25.44 18.64
N VAL A 99 -4.85 24.26 19.20
CA VAL A 99 -4.07 23.20 18.57
C VAL A 99 -5.01 22.36 17.72
N ARG A 100 -4.82 22.40 16.39
CA ARG A 100 -5.58 21.60 15.43
C ARG A 100 -4.92 20.25 15.17
N ARG A 101 -3.59 20.15 15.28
CA ARG A 101 -2.84 18.90 15.10
C ARG A 101 -1.90 18.65 16.26
N LEU A 102 -2.05 17.49 16.90
CA LEU A 102 -1.14 17.00 17.93
C LEU A 102 -0.42 15.75 17.42
N ASN A 103 0.91 15.84 17.32
CA ASN A 103 1.76 14.72 16.98
C ASN A 103 2.58 14.30 18.20
N CYS A 104 2.53 13.02 18.53
CA CYS A 104 3.31 12.38 19.59
C CYS A 104 4.14 11.28 18.95
N HIS A 105 5.46 11.46 18.88
CA HIS A 105 6.41 10.49 18.36
C HIS A 105 7.35 10.08 19.47
N LEU A 106 7.12 8.89 20.04
CA LEU A 106 7.95 8.32 21.09
C LEU A 106 8.73 7.16 20.48
N GLU A 107 10.03 7.36 20.31
CA GLU A 107 10.94 6.39 19.71
C GLU A 107 12.01 5.96 20.71
N SER A 108 12.22 4.64 20.81
CA SER A 108 13.28 4.00 21.60
C SER A 108 14.19 3.17 20.69
N PRO A 109 15.49 3.44 20.65
CA PRO A 109 16.41 2.70 19.78
C PRO A 109 16.83 1.33 20.32
N TYR A 110 16.45 0.92 21.54
CA TYR A 110 16.99 -0.33 22.12
C TYR A 110 16.00 -1.19 22.89
N GLN A 111 15.05 -0.62 23.65
CA GLN A 111 14.25 -1.40 24.60
C GLN A 111 12.83 -0.83 24.80
N THR A 112 11.87 -1.70 25.13
CA THR A 112 10.46 -1.36 25.38
C THR A 112 10.23 -0.66 26.72
N ASP A 113 11.05 -0.96 27.73
CA ASP A 113 11.01 -0.35 29.07
C ASP A 113 11.19 1.19 29.03
N TYR A 114 11.96 1.71 28.08
CA TYR A 114 12.08 3.15 27.85
C TYR A 114 10.73 3.76 27.49
N LEU A 115 10.01 3.19 26.53
CA LEU A 115 8.70 3.70 26.12
C LEU A 115 7.70 3.59 27.26
N GLU A 116 7.73 2.47 28.01
CA GLU A 116 6.92 2.29 29.21
C GLU A 116 7.19 3.42 30.22
N GLY A 117 8.47 3.72 30.50
CA GLY A 117 8.87 4.82 31.39
C GLY A 117 8.34 6.18 30.91
N VAL A 118 8.43 6.45 29.60
CA VAL A 118 7.91 7.69 29.01
C VAL A 118 6.40 7.77 29.21
N VAL A 119 5.63 6.78 28.74
CA VAL A 119 4.16 6.86 28.71
C VAL A 119 3.53 6.80 30.09
N ARG A 120 4.18 6.18 31.08
CA ARG A 120 3.71 6.14 32.48
C ARG A 120 4.08 7.38 33.29
N THR A 121 4.83 8.32 32.71
CA THR A 121 5.20 9.56 33.39
C THR A 121 3.98 10.43 33.69
N THR A 122 4.01 11.10 34.84
CA THR A 122 2.98 12.06 35.28
C THR A 122 3.61 13.45 35.52
N PRO A 123 3.04 14.54 34.95
CA PRO A 123 1.90 14.57 34.03
C PRO A 123 2.20 13.87 32.70
N GLY A 124 1.22 13.12 32.17
CA GLY A 124 1.38 12.33 30.95
C GLY A 124 0.46 12.79 29.81
N MET A 125 0.25 11.91 28.82
CA MET A 125 -0.58 12.20 27.64
C MET A 125 -2.01 12.62 28.01
N ASP A 126 -2.59 12.06 29.07
CA ASP A 126 -3.93 12.44 29.54
C ASP A 126 -4.03 13.92 29.94
N ALA A 127 -2.98 14.47 30.56
CA ALA A 127 -2.94 15.88 30.95
C ALA A 127 -2.85 16.79 29.71
N VAL A 128 -2.13 16.35 28.67
CA VAL A 128 -2.04 17.04 27.38
C VAL A 128 -3.39 17.04 26.68
N LEU A 129 -4.08 15.89 26.61
CA LEU A 129 -5.39 15.75 25.97
C LEU A 129 -6.50 16.50 26.72
N ALA A 130 -6.38 16.65 28.04
CA ALA A 130 -7.31 17.44 28.85
C ALA A 130 -7.12 18.97 28.73
N ALA A 131 -6.03 19.43 28.11
CA ALA A 131 -5.74 20.86 28.04
C ALA A 131 -6.77 21.61 27.16
N PRO A 132 -7.20 22.83 27.55
CA PRO A 132 -8.21 23.59 26.80
C PRO A 132 -7.83 23.88 25.35
N ALA A 133 -6.56 24.15 25.08
CA ALA A 133 -6.09 24.46 23.73
C ALA A 133 -6.12 23.24 22.77
N VAL A 134 -6.21 22.02 23.29
CA VAL A 134 -6.25 20.77 22.50
C VAL A 134 -7.69 20.31 22.24
N GLN A 135 -8.69 20.96 22.84
CA GLN A 135 -10.07 20.52 22.68
C GLN A 135 -10.52 20.60 21.22
N ASP A 136 -10.23 21.68 20.49
CA ASP A 136 -10.64 21.83 19.08
C ASP A 136 -9.71 21.11 18.07
N MET A 137 -9.03 20.06 18.50
CA MET A 137 -8.13 19.27 17.66
C MET A 137 -8.88 18.54 16.54
N GLU A 138 -8.30 18.59 15.34
CA GLU A 138 -8.79 17.93 14.13
C GLU A 138 -7.99 16.66 13.81
N GLU A 139 -6.72 16.60 14.22
CA GLU A 139 -5.83 15.48 13.93
C GLU A 139 -5.01 15.07 15.17
N LEU A 140 -5.11 13.80 15.55
CA LEU A 140 -4.27 13.19 16.57
C LEU A 140 -3.41 12.09 15.96
N SER A 141 -2.10 12.20 16.12
CA SER A 141 -1.14 11.15 15.74
C SER A 141 -0.34 10.73 16.96
N VAL A 142 -0.46 9.47 17.37
CA VAL A 142 0.35 8.86 18.44
C VAL A 142 1.15 7.71 17.85
N VAL A 143 2.46 7.84 17.86
CA VAL A 143 3.42 6.90 17.29
C VAL A 143 4.38 6.46 18.37
N LEU A 144 4.29 5.18 18.73
CA LEU A 144 5.22 4.50 19.63
C LEU A 144 6.04 3.53 18.80
N ARG A 145 7.37 3.66 18.85
CA ARG A 145 8.27 2.81 18.06
C ARG A 145 9.47 2.39 18.90
N ALA A 146 9.68 1.08 19.00
CA ALA A 146 10.91 0.51 19.53
C ALA A 146 11.59 -0.32 18.44
N GLU A 147 12.92 -0.22 18.33
CA GLU A 147 13.71 -0.93 17.32
C GLU A 147 13.72 -2.45 17.54
N PHE A 148 13.74 -2.88 18.80
CA PHE A 148 13.80 -4.28 19.21
C PHE A 148 12.70 -4.56 20.24
N GLY A 149 11.55 -5.07 19.78
CA GLY A 149 10.39 -5.35 20.62
C GLY A 149 9.30 -4.28 20.48
N GLY A 150 8.06 -4.73 20.55
CA GLY A 150 6.88 -3.88 20.36
C GLY A 150 5.68 -4.73 20.04
N ASP A 151 5.12 -5.38 21.05
CA ASP A 151 3.78 -5.95 20.94
C ASP A 151 2.70 -4.88 21.12
N GLY A 152 3.04 -3.61 21.38
CA GLY A 152 2.06 -2.52 21.50
C GLY A 152 1.23 -2.58 22.78
N ARG A 153 1.66 -3.36 23.78
CA ARG A 153 0.99 -3.51 25.08
C ARG A 153 1.30 -2.39 26.07
N ASP A 154 2.38 -1.65 25.86
CA ASP A 154 2.94 -0.72 26.84
C ASP A 154 2.06 0.52 27.08
N TYR A 155 1.23 0.90 26.09
CA TYR A 155 0.35 2.05 26.19
C TYR A 155 -1.05 1.75 25.65
N VAL A 156 -2.04 1.93 26.52
CA VAL A 156 -3.45 1.92 26.15
C VAL A 156 -3.92 3.36 25.98
N LEU A 157 -4.23 3.74 24.74
CA LEU A 157 -4.92 5.01 24.51
C LEU A 157 -6.39 4.84 24.89
N ALA A 158 -6.76 5.35 26.06
CA ALA A 158 -8.16 5.45 26.45
C ALA A 158 -8.86 6.47 25.54
N THR A 159 -9.54 5.97 24.50
CA THR A 159 -10.24 6.80 23.51
C THR A 159 -11.33 7.68 24.13
N SER A 160 -11.84 7.29 25.31
CA SER A 160 -12.71 8.13 26.15
C SER A 160 -12.10 9.46 26.61
N ARG A 161 -10.76 9.58 26.60
CA ARG A 161 -10.03 10.79 26.99
C ARG A 161 -9.58 11.65 25.81
N VAL A 162 -9.82 11.18 24.59
CA VAL A 162 -9.45 11.91 23.37
C VAL A 162 -10.52 12.97 23.05
N PRO A 163 -10.14 14.24 22.83
CA PRO A 163 -11.06 15.25 22.31
C PRO A 163 -11.58 14.81 20.94
N CYS A 164 -12.87 14.46 20.86
CA CYS A 164 -13.47 13.76 19.73
C CYS A 164 -14.47 14.59 18.92
N HIS A 165 -14.89 15.77 19.40
CA HIS A 165 -15.96 16.56 18.76
C HIS A 165 -15.58 17.15 17.40
N ARG A 166 -14.29 17.46 17.20
CA ARG A 166 -13.74 17.98 15.93
C ARG A 166 -12.75 17.07 15.25
N LEU A 167 -12.41 15.94 15.88
CA LEU A 167 -11.40 15.03 15.38
C LEU A 167 -11.84 14.41 14.04
N ARG A 168 -11.02 14.58 13.01
CA ARG A 168 -11.20 14.05 11.66
C ARG A 168 -10.24 12.92 11.36
N VAL A 169 -9.04 12.96 11.93
CA VAL A 169 -8.00 11.94 11.72
C VAL A 169 -7.49 11.42 13.06
N LEU A 170 -7.57 10.11 13.24
CA LEU A 170 -6.93 9.40 14.34
C LEU A 170 -5.89 8.44 13.77
N ASN A 171 -4.61 8.72 14.04
CA ASN A 171 -3.49 7.88 13.65
C ASN A 171 -2.80 7.30 14.88
N LEU A 172 -2.79 5.98 14.97
CA LEU A 172 -2.25 5.22 16.07
C LEU A 172 -1.18 4.27 15.55
N GLN A 173 -0.02 4.28 16.17
CA GLN A 173 1.04 3.32 15.89
C GLN A 173 1.68 2.80 17.17
N GLY A 174 1.82 1.48 17.27
CA GLY A 174 2.50 0.84 18.41
C GLY A 174 1.75 0.93 19.74
N CYS A 175 0.44 1.18 19.73
CA CYS A 175 -0.38 1.31 20.94
C CYS A 175 -1.60 0.40 20.94
N THR A 176 -2.15 0.15 22.12
CA THR A 176 -3.41 -0.56 22.31
C THR A 176 -4.60 0.39 22.25
N LEU A 177 -5.61 0.05 21.45
CA LEU A 177 -6.87 0.80 21.38
C LEU A 177 -7.73 0.50 22.62
N GLY A 178 -7.88 1.49 23.50
CA GLY A 178 -8.75 1.40 24.66
C GLY A 178 -10.23 1.60 24.33
N PRO A 179 -11.14 1.30 25.29
CA PRO A 179 -12.57 1.43 25.08
C PRO A 179 -12.99 2.91 24.91
N PRO A 180 -13.91 3.23 23.98
CA PRO A 180 -14.38 4.59 23.73
C PRO A 180 -15.23 5.17 24.86
N GLY A 181 -15.79 4.33 25.74
CA GLY A 181 -16.64 4.79 26.84
C GLY A 181 -17.83 5.58 26.30
N THR A 182 -17.96 6.85 26.68
CA THR A 182 -19.01 7.77 26.22
C THR A 182 -18.57 8.69 25.08
N ALA A 183 -17.37 8.51 24.52
CA ALA A 183 -16.86 9.35 23.45
C ALA A 183 -17.70 9.21 22.16
N SER A 184 -17.89 10.33 21.45
CA SER A 184 -18.61 10.36 20.17
C SER A 184 -17.73 10.98 19.10
N PHE A 185 -17.28 10.14 18.16
CA PHE A 185 -16.39 10.50 17.05
C PHE A 185 -17.19 10.96 15.83
N GLY A 186 -18.12 11.89 16.04
CA GLY A 186 -19.09 12.31 15.03
C GLY A 186 -18.49 12.94 13.77
N ARG A 187 -17.24 13.42 13.80
CA ARG A 187 -16.54 14.01 12.64
C ARG A 187 -15.35 13.19 12.15
N LEU A 188 -15.11 12.02 12.73
CA LEU A 188 -13.96 11.20 12.39
C LEU A 188 -14.13 10.65 10.97
N GLU A 189 -13.22 11.01 10.08
CA GLU A 189 -13.24 10.63 8.66
C GLU A 189 -12.23 9.53 8.37
N THR A 190 -11.11 9.50 9.10
CA THR A 190 -10.00 8.55 8.88
C THR A 190 -9.49 7.96 10.18
N LEU A 191 -9.46 6.62 10.24
CA LEU A 191 -8.82 5.84 11.29
C LEU A 191 -7.62 5.09 10.69
N ARG A 192 -6.43 5.30 11.25
CA ARG A 192 -5.23 4.57 10.91
C ARG A 192 -4.64 3.92 12.15
N MET A 193 -4.39 2.62 12.07
CA MET A 193 -3.78 1.81 13.12
C MET A 193 -2.64 1.01 12.52
N VAL A 194 -1.43 1.13 13.08
CA VAL A 194 -0.22 0.47 12.61
C VAL A 194 0.49 -0.22 13.77
N LEU A 195 0.79 -1.52 13.69
CA LEU A 195 1.44 -2.26 14.79
C LEU A 195 0.68 -2.09 16.13
N CYS A 196 -0.66 -2.08 16.07
CA CYS A 196 -1.52 -1.89 17.24
C CYS A 196 -2.09 -3.22 17.73
N ILE A 197 -2.46 -3.28 19.01
CA ILE A 197 -3.36 -4.32 19.54
C ILE A 197 -4.75 -3.71 19.73
N SER A 198 -5.78 -4.47 19.39
CA SER A 198 -7.16 -4.11 19.72
C SER A 198 -7.98 -5.34 20.05
N SER A 199 -8.91 -5.21 21.00
CA SER A 199 -10.02 -6.15 21.05
C SER A 199 -11.02 -5.82 19.93
N PRO A 200 -11.70 -6.81 19.33
CA PRO A 200 -12.75 -6.53 18.35
C PRO A 200 -13.88 -5.67 18.90
N GLU A 201 -14.19 -5.80 20.19
CA GLU A 201 -15.24 -5.03 20.87
C GLU A 201 -14.89 -3.54 20.94
N ASN A 202 -13.63 -3.21 21.26
CA ASN A 202 -13.16 -1.82 21.30
C ASN A 202 -13.19 -1.19 19.91
N LEU A 203 -12.78 -1.93 18.88
CA LEU A 203 -12.84 -1.44 17.51
C LEU A 203 -14.29 -1.29 17.04
N GLN A 204 -15.17 -2.26 17.33
CA GLN A 204 -16.59 -2.15 17.00
C GLN A 204 -17.24 -0.94 17.68
N ALA A 205 -16.96 -0.73 18.97
CA ALA A 205 -17.50 0.43 19.69
C ALA A 205 -16.99 1.76 19.12
N LEU A 206 -15.74 1.81 18.63
CA LEU A 206 -15.23 2.98 17.91
C LEU A 206 -15.94 3.20 16.58
N LEU A 207 -16.21 2.13 15.81
CA LEU A 207 -16.97 2.21 14.56
C LEU A 207 -18.41 2.67 14.80
N ASP A 208 -19.05 2.17 15.85
CA ASP A 208 -20.43 2.54 16.25
C ASP A 208 -20.54 4.02 16.65
N THR A 209 -19.46 4.60 17.18
CA THR A 209 -19.38 6.02 17.60
C THR A 209 -18.88 6.95 16.49
N ALA A 210 -18.49 6.43 15.32
CA ALA A 210 -17.90 7.17 14.20
C ALA A 210 -18.72 7.01 12.89
N PRO A 211 -19.94 7.58 12.81
CA PRO A 211 -20.84 7.37 11.66
C PRO A 211 -20.32 7.96 10.34
N ASN A 212 -19.44 8.97 10.40
CA ASN A 212 -18.88 9.66 9.23
C ASN A 212 -17.52 9.09 8.78
N LEU A 213 -17.11 7.94 9.31
CA LEU A 213 -15.83 7.33 9.00
C LEU A 213 -15.80 6.82 7.56
N THR A 214 -14.93 7.41 6.74
CA THR A 214 -14.83 7.12 5.30
C THR A 214 -13.67 6.19 4.96
N ASN A 215 -12.60 6.23 5.77
CA ASN A 215 -11.36 5.51 5.53
C ASN A 215 -10.89 4.76 6.78
N ILE A 216 -10.63 3.47 6.63
CA ILE A 216 -9.98 2.64 7.65
C ILE A 216 -8.70 2.06 7.07
N SER A 217 -7.59 2.20 7.80
CA SER A 217 -6.29 1.59 7.46
C SER A 217 -5.74 0.84 8.67
N LEU A 218 -5.74 -0.48 8.58
CA LEU A 218 -5.23 -1.40 9.60
C LEU A 218 -3.98 -2.09 9.06
N ARG A 219 -2.83 -1.83 9.66
CA ARG A 219 -1.55 -2.42 9.23
C ARG A 219 -0.86 -3.11 10.39
N HIS A 220 -0.58 -4.40 10.29
CA HIS A 220 0.02 -5.20 11.36
C HIS A 220 -0.75 -5.06 12.68
N VAL A 221 -2.08 -5.01 12.61
CA VAL A 221 -2.93 -4.95 13.80
C VAL A 221 -3.26 -6.37 14.25
N SER A 222 -2.96 -6.65 15.52
CA SER A 222 -3.26 -7.94 16.16
C SER A 222 -4.57 -7.82 16.95
N PHE A 223 -5.47 -8.78 16.75
CA PHE A 223 -6.75 -8.83 17.45
C PHE A 223 -6.76 -9.94 18.48
N THR A 224 -7.42 -9.75 19.63
CA THR A 224 -7.48 -10.78 20.69
C THR A 224 -8.37 -11.97 20.32
N ALA A 225 -9.29 -11.81 19.37
CA ALA A 225 -10.19 -12.84 18.87
C ALA A 225 -10.63 -12.53 17.43
N GLY A 226 -11.16 -13.53 16.71
CA GLY A 226 -11.84 -13.31 15.44
C GLY A 226 -13.23 -12.72 15.63
N ALA A 227 -13.67 -11.84 14.72
CA ALA A 227 -14.97 -11.18 14.80
C ALA A 227 -15.46 -10.68 13.44
N LEU A 228 -16.77 -10.43 13.36
CA LEU A 228 -17.40 -9.68 12.27
C LEU A 228 -17.63 -8.24 12.73
N LEU A 229 -16.95 -7.30 12.09
CA LEU A 229 -17.10 -5.87 12.36
C LEU A 229 -18.17 -5.26 11.44
N ARG A 230 -19.13 -4.57 12.04
CA ARG A 230 -20.14 -3.78 11.32
C ARG A 230 -19.57 -2.40 11.07
N CYS A 231 -19.35 -2.10 9.80
CA CYS A 231 -18.78 -0.83 9.38
C CYS A 231 -19.89 0.22 9.15
N PRO A 232 -19.60 1.51 9.40
CA PRO A 232 -20.54 2.58 9.13
C PRO A 232 -20.83 2.68 7.62
N GLU A 233 -22.05 3.13 7.27
CA GLU A 233 -22.46 3.25 5.87
C GLU A 233 -21.63 4.26 5.08
N ALA A 234 -21.00 5.22 5.75
CA ALA A 234 -20.09 6.20 5.14
C ALA A 234 -18.75 5.59 4.71
N LEU A 235 -18.42 4.36 5.11
CA LEU A 235 -17.12 3.75 4.83
C LEU A 235 -16.98 3.43 3.33
N VAL A 236 -16.00 4.07 2.68
CA VAL A 236 -15.75 3.94 1.24
C VAL A 236 -14.45 3.18 0.94
N SER A 237 -13.43 3.33 1.81
CA SER A 237 -12.09 2.78 1.58
C SER A 237 -11.59 2.00 2.79
N VAL A 238 -11.12 0.78 2.53
CA VAL A 238 -10.52 -0.09 3.52
C VAL A 238 -9.12 -0.53 3.06
N GLU A 239 -8.15 -0.40 3.95
CA GLU A 239 -6.83 -0.99 3.82
C GLU A 239 -6.58 -1.92 5.01
N MET A 240 -6.24 -3.19 4.72
CA MET A 240 -5.86 -4.18 5.71
C MET A 240 -4.58 -4.88 5.27
N THR A 241 -3.50 -4.72 6.02
CA THR A 241 -2.21 -5.35 5.69
C THR A 241 -1.64 -6.08 6.88
N HIS A 242 -1.29 -7.36 6.74
CA HIS A 242 -0.71 -8.20 7.78
C HIS A 242 -1.55 -8.29 9.08
N CYS A 243 -2.87 -8.30 8.96
CA CYS A 243 -3.81 -8.49 10.08
C CYS A 243 -4.33 -9.95 10.13
N HIS A 244 -3.44 -10.91 10.38
CA HIS A 244 -3.74 -12.34 10.28
C HIS A 244 -3.18 -13.18 11.44
N THR A 245 -2.84 -12.56 12.57
CA THR A 245 -2.29 -13.26 13.75
C THR A 245 -3.35 -13.98 14.59
N THR A 246 -4.64 -13.80 14.28
CA THR A 246 -5.78 -14.46 14.97
C THR A 246 -6.85 -14.89 13.95
N GLU A 247 -7.94 -15.56 14.38
CA GLU A 247 -8.99 -16.26 13.59
C GLU A 247 -9.71 -15.47 12.44
N GLY A 248 -9.15 -14.36 11.97
CA GLY A 248 -9.64 -13.53 10.88
C GLY A 248 -10.64 -12.49 11.39
N ILE A 249 -10.44 -11.24 10.95
CA ILE A 249 -11.43 -10.17 11.09
C ILE A 249 -12.19 -10.05 9.78
N TYR A 250 -13.51 -10.13 9.86
CA TYR A 250 -14.42 -9.97 8.74
C TYR A 250 -15.12 -8.61 8.81
N LEU A 251 -15.42 -8.01 7.67
CA LEU A 251 -16.05 -6.69 7.58
C LEU A 251 -17.40 -6.78 6.89
N ASP A 252 -18.45 -6.34 7.58
CA ASP A 252 -19.75 -6.04 6.98
C ASP A 252 -19.78 -4.56 6.57
N ALA A 253 -19.41 -4.30 5.31
CA ALA A 253 -19.22 -2.95 4.79
C ALA A 253 -19.78 -2.82 3.36
N PRO A 254 -21.11 -2.66 3.19
CA PRO A 254 -21.76 -2.76 1.89
C PRO A 254 -21.40 -1.64 0.90
N ASN A 255 -21.06 -0.46 1.41
CA ASN A 255 -20.76 0.73 0.61
C ASN A 255 -19.27 0.88 0.23
N VAL A 256 -18.41 -0.04 0.67
CA VAL A 256 -16.98 0.01 0.36
C VAL A 256 -16.76 -0.16 -1.14
N ARG A 257 -16.00 0.79 -1.71
CA ARG A 257 -15.66 0.83 -3.14
C ARG A 257 -14.20 0.51 -3.40
N PHE A 258 -13.34 0.74 -2.40
CA PHE A 258 -11.90 0.50 -2.49
C PHE A 258 -11.45 -0.44 -1.37
N LEU A 259 -10.79 -1.54 -1.73
CA LEU A 259 -10.14 -2.44 -0.80
C LEU A 259 -8.68 -2.68 -1.20
N ARG A 260 -7.77 -2.44 -0.26
CA ARG A 260 -6.38 -2.92 -0.33
C ARG A 260 -6.16 -3.96 0.75
N TYR A 261 -5.90 -5.20 0.36
CA TYR A 261 -5.62 -6.31 1.26
C TYR A 261 -4.21 -6.86 1.03
N LYS A 262 -3.45 -7.04 2.11
CA LYS A 262 -2.22 -7.83 2.10
C LYS A 262 -2.23 -8.81 3.27
N GLY A 263 -2.21 -10.12 3.02
CA GLY A 263 -2.34 -11.10 4.10
C GLY A 263 -2.45 -12.52 3.57
N TYR A 264 -2.98 -13.43 4.38
CA TYR A 264 -3.28 -14.80 3.96
C TYR A 264 -4.64 -14.88 3.27
N LEU A 265 -4.83 -15.86 2.41
CA LEU A 265 -6.07 -15.98 1.63
C LEU A 265 -7.26 -16.36 2.53
N GLU A 266 -7.01 -17.18 3.54
CA GLU A 266 -7.96 -17.74 4.49
C GLU A 266 -8.58 -16.67 5.39
N HIS A 267 -7.82 -15.61 5.67
CA HIS A 267 -8.22 -14.47 6.50
C HIS A 267 -8.68 -13.27 5.67
N PHE A 268 -9.17 -13.50 4.45
CA PHE A 268 -9.73 -12.43 3.62
C PHE A 268 -11.01 -11.84 4.26
N PRO A 269 -11.12 -10.50 4.42
CA PRO A 269 -12.12 -9.89 5.29
C PRO A 269 -13.57 -9.92 4.76
N PHE A 270 -13.80 -10.21 3.47
CA PHE A 270 -15.13 -10.17 2.84
C PHE A 270 -15.66 -11.54 2.42
N ARG A 271 -15.30 -12.60 3.16
CA ARG A 271 -15.69 -13.95 2.78
C ARG A 271 -17.21 -14.16 2.93
N SER A 272 -17.86 -14.48 1.80
CA SER A 272 -19.32 -14.48 1.62
C SER A 272 -20.10 -15.24 2.72
N LYS A 273 -19.63 -16.41 3.16
CA LYS A 273 -20.28 -17.26 4.19
C LYS A 273 -20.43 -16.59 5.56
N LYS A 274 -19.74 -15.47 5.83
CA LYS A 274 -19.76 -14.74 7.11
C LYS A 274 -20.28 -13.29 6.99
N THR A 275 -20.67 -12.83 5.80
CA THR A 275 -21.17 -11.46 5.58
C THR A 275 -22.70 -11.43 5.47
N SER A 276 -23.32 -10.27 5.73
CA SER A 276 -24.78 -10.06 5.79
C SER A 276 -25.57 -10.31 4.49
N GLY A 277 -24.92 -10.80 3.42
CA GLY A 277 -25.56 -11.12 2.13
C GLY A 277 -25.90 -9.91 1.26
N ARG A 278 -25.56 -8.67 1.69
CA ARG A 278 -25.74 -7.47 0.86
C ARG A 278 -24.70 -7.43 -0.27
N PRO A 279 -25.10 -7.10 -1.52
CA PRO A 279 -24.16 -6.92 -2.62
C PRO A 279 -23.19 -5.78 -2.30
N ILE A 280 -21.90 -6.08 -2.26
CA ILE A 280 -20.88 -5.09 -1.93
C ILE A 280 -20.60 -4.25 -3.18
N GLY A 281 -20.67 -2.93 -3.05
CA GLY A 281 -20.40 -1.96 -4.11
C GLY A 281 -18.94 -1.84 -4.55
N MET A 282 -18.15 -2.91 -4.42
CA MET A 282 -16.71 -2.94 -4.63
C MET A 282 -16.36 -2.59 -6.08
N GLN A 283 -15.48 -1.61 -6.28
CA GLN A 283 -15.05 -1.15 -7.62
C GLN A 283 -13.55 -1.32 -7.85
N HIS A 284 -12.75 -1.15 -6.79
CA HIS A 284 -11.29 -1.19 -6.83
C HIS A 284 -10.78 -2.18 -5.80
N LEU A 285 -10.12 -3.23 -6.27
CA LEU A 285 -9.60 -4.31 -5.43
C LEU A 285 -8.11 -4.50 -5.67
N VAL A 286 -7.32 -4.38 -4.60
CA VAL A 286 -5.88 -4.60 -4.61
C VAL A 286 -5.54 -5.69 -3.60
N LEU A 287 -5.18 -6.88 -4.08
CA LEU A 287 -4.85 -8.04 -3.25
C LEU A 287 -3.36 -8.36 -3.34
N SER A 288 -2.74 -8.66 -2.21
CA SER A 288 -1.36 -9.14 -2.14
C SER A 288 -1.25 -10.27 -1.12
N PHE A 289 -1.09 -11.51 -1.57
CA PHE A 289 -1.02 -12.64 -0.65
C PHE A 289 0.40 -12.87 -0.15
N CYS A 290 0.53 -13.20 1.14
CA CYS A 290 1.82 -13.47 1.78
C CYS A 290 2.32 -14.88 1.41
N LYS A 291 3.64 -15.04 1.27
CA LYS A 291 4.27 -16.37 1.12
C LYS A 291 4.17 -17.11 2.47
N PRO A 292 3.95 -18.43 2.48
CA PRO A 292 3.78 -19.21 3.72
C PRO A 292 4.94 -19.15 4.73
N TRP A 293 6.12 -18.66 4.33
CA TRP A 293 7.37 -18.78 5.09
C TRP A 293 7.77 -17.51 5.86
N TYR A 294 7.12 -16.36 5.58
CA TYR A 294 7.50 -15.07 6.15
C TYR A 294 6.61 -14.63 7.33
N CYS A 295 5.55 -15.37 7.62
CA CYS A 295 4.58 -15.02 8.65
C CYS A 295 4.33 -16.32 9.44
N HIS A 296 4.47 -16.27 10.76
CA HIS A 296 4.65 -17.45 11.62
C HIS A 296 3.35 -18.22 11.94
N ASP A 297 2.18 -17.68 11.57
CA ASP A 297 0.87 -18.25 11.90
C ASP A 297 0.20 -18.84 10.65
N GLN A 298 0.43 -20.12 10.33
CA GLN A 298 -0.20 -20.76 9.18
C GLN A 298 -1.61 -21.27 9.53
N PRO A 299 -2.65 -20.91 8.76
CA PRO A 299 -3.91 -21.63 8.81
C PRO A 299 -3.76 -22.99 8.11
N LEU A 300 -3.92 -24.09 8.85
CA LEU A 300 -4.04 -25.45 8.31
C LEU A 300 -5.44 -25.61 7.67
N GLY A 301 -5.60 -25.16 6.43
CA GLY A 301 -6.81 -25.36 5.65
C GLY A 301 -6.71 -26.56 4.71
N GLU A 302 -7.70 -27.47 4.76
CA GLU A 302 -7.84 -28.60 3.83
C GLU A 302 -8.41 -28.20 2.46
N THR A 303 -8.85 -26.94 2.28
CA THR A 303 -9.57 -26.48 1.07
C THR A 303 -8.62 -25.99 -0.01
N GLU A 304 -8.92 -26.30 -1.26
CA GLU A 304 -8.11 -25.88 -2.41
C GLU A 304 -8.02 -24.34 -2.52
N PRO A 305 -6.81 -23.75 -2.67
CA PRO A 305 -6.63 -22.30 -2.66
C PRO A 305 -7.43 -21.55 -3.74
N HIS A 306 -7.61 -22.13 -4.92
CA HIS A 306 -8.39 -21.52 -6.00
C HIS A 306 -9.87 -21.37 -5.60
N ALA A 307 -10.45 -22.36 -4.91
CA ALA A 307 -11.84 -22.31 -4.47
C ALA A 307 -12.05 -21.15 -3.48
N ILE A 308 -11.17 -21.02 -2.48
CA ILE A 308 -11.23 -19.92 -1.51
C ILE A 308 -11.10 -18.57 -2.22
N PHE A 309 -10.18 -18.46 -3.18
CA PHE A 309 -9.94 -17.23 -3.92
C PHE A 309 -11.16 -16.79 -4.73
N TRP A 310 -11.66 -17.67 -5.61
CA TRP A 310 -12.77 -17.33 -6.49
C TRP A 310 -14.09 -17.14 -5.76
N GLU A 311 -14.35 -17.90 -4.68
CA GLU A 311 -15.50 -17.63 -3.78
C GLU A 311 -15.40 -16.25 -3.12
N SER A 312 -14.19 -15.84 -2.71
CA SER A 312 -13.97 -14.59 -1.98
C SER A 312 -14.21 -13.36 -2.86
N ILE A 313 -13.70 -13.37 -4.09
CA ILE A 313 -13.85 -12.24 -5.01
C ILE A 313 -15.13 -12.31 -5.85
N GLY A 314 -15.76 -13.48 -5.95
CA GLY A 314 -16.96 -13.70 -6.77
C GLY A 314 -18.17 -12.85 -6.36
N SER A 315 -18.20 -12.36 -5.12
CA SER A 315 -19.25 -11.45 -4.64
C SER A 315 -19.18 -10.04 -5.25
N PHE A 316 -18.09 -9.66 -5.91
CA PHE A 316 -17.83 -8.29 -6.38
C PHE A 316 -18.20 -8.07 -7.86
N SER A 317 -19.47 -8.20 -8.21
CA SER A 317 -19.95 -8.08 -9.60
C SER A 317 -19.72 -6.71 -10.25
N ARG A 318 -19.56 -5.64 -9.45
CA ARG A 318 -19.33 -4.25 -9.92
C ARG A 318 -17.85 -3.87 -10.05
N LEU A 319 -16.95 -4.84 -9.91
CA LEU A 319 -15.51 -4.61 -9.91
C LEU A 319 -15.06 -4.02 -11.25
N ARG A 320 -14.25 -2.94 -11.19
CA ARG A 320 -13.71 -2.23 -12.36
C ARG A 320 -12.20 -2.37 -12.48
N VAL A 321 -11.51 -2.43 -11.35
CA VAL A 321 -10.05 -2.51 -11.25
C VAL A 321 -9.68 -3.64 -10.31
N LEU A 322 -8.92 -4.61 -10.81
CA LEU A 322 -8.36 -5.72 -10.03
C LEU A 322 -6.84 -5.72 -10.15
N LYS A 323 -6.15 -5.59 -9.02
CA LYS A 323 -4.69 -5.74 -8.92
C LYS A 323 -4.39 -6.91 -8.00
N LEU A 324 -3.74 -7.93 -8.52
CA LEU A 324 -3.38 -9.14 -7.80
C LEU A 324 -1.86 -9.23 -7.69
N LYS A 325 -1.38 -9.54 -6.49
CA LYS A 325 -0.01 -9.98 -6.24
C LYS A 325 -0.06 -11.34 -5.56
N LEU A 326 0.32 -12.38 -6.29
CA LEU A 326 0.28 -13.77 -5.87
C LEU A 326 1.70 -14.30 -5.68
N PRO A 327 1.94 -15.18 -4.68
CA PRO A 327 3.21 -15.88 -4.59
C PRO A 327 3.39 -16.86 -5.76
N TYR A 328 2.33 -17.60 -6.11
CA TYR A 328 2.29 -18.53 -7.23
C TYR A 328 0.93 -18.38 -7.93
N ILE A 329 0.94 -18.07 -9.24
CA ILE A 329 -0.31 -17.89 -10.01
C ILE A 329 -1.05 -19.23 -10.21
N ASN A 330 -0.31 -20.34 -10.26
CA ASN A 330 -0.85 -21.69 -10.48
C ASN A 330 -1.91 -22.08 -9.42
N HIS A 331 -1.77 -21.56 -8.20
CA HIS A 331 -2.66 -21.89 -7.08
C HIS A 331 -4.09 -21.35 -7.25
N ILE A 332 -4.34 -20.42 -8.17
CA ILE A 332 -5.68 -19.89 -8.45
C ILE A 332 -6.25 -20.38 -9.79
N ALA A 333 -5.54 -21.27 -10.49
CA ALA A 333 -6.02 -21.91 -11.70
C ALA A 333 -7.21 -22.82 -11.37
N VAL A 334 -8.26 -22.73 -12.17
CA VAL A 334 -9.45 -23.60 -12.12
C VAL A 334 -9.49 -24.37 -13.43
N GLN A 335 -9.53 -25.69 -13.35
CA GLN A 335 -9.54 -26.54 -14.55
C GLN A 335 -10.91 -26.52 -15.23
N PRO A 336 -11.00 -26.85 -16.54
CA PRO A 336 -12.23 -26.84 -17.32
C PRO A 336 -13.41 -27.56 -16.66
N GLU A 337 -13.15 -28.66 -15.94
CA GLU A 337 -14.16 -29.49 -15.29
C GLU A 337 -14.81 -28.80 -14.08
N GLN A 338 -14.11 -27.83 -13.48
CA GLN A 338 -14.52 -27.11 -12.26
C GLN A 338 -14.97 -25.66 -12.55
N GLU A 339 -14.92 -25.21 -13.81
CA GLU A 339 -15.21 -23.81 -14.16
C GLU A 339 -16.60 -23.36 -13.70
N GLY A 340 -17.63 -24.17 -13.97
CA GLY A 340 -19.02 -23.87 -13.57
C GLY A 340 -19.26 -23.89 -12.06
N MET A 341 -18.31 -24.40 -11.27
CA MET A 341 -18.42 -24.46 -9.82
C MET A 341 -17.82 -23.23 -9.13
N PHE A 342 -16.70 -22.71 -9.65
CA PHE A 342 -15.94 -21.67 -8.96
C PHE A 342 -15.81 -20.36 -9.73
N LEU A 343 -15.80 -20.37 -11.06
CA LEU A 343 -15.58 -19.14 -11.82
C LEU A 343 -16.78 -18.20 -11.71
N ASN A 344 -16.47 -16.93 -11.47
CA ASN A 344 -17.45 -15.86 -11.36
C ASN A 344 -17.15 -14.79 -12.42
N MET A 345 -18.21 -14.30 -13.08
CA MET A 345 -18.10 -13.30 -14.14
C MET A 345 -17.91 -11.89 -13.56
N PHE A 346 -17.01 -11.12 -14.16
CA PHE A 346 -16.74 -9.71 -13.86
C PHE A 346 -17.04 -8.82 -15.08
N PRO A 347 -18.33 -8.60 -15.39
CA PRO A 347 -18.75 -7.95 -16.64
C PRO A 347 -18.32 -6.47 -16.74
N HIS A 348 -17.96 -5.84 -15.63
CA HIS A 348 -17.57 -4.43 -15.58
C HIS A 348 -16.07 -4.22 -15.35
N LEU A 349 -15.27 -5.29 -15.30
CA LEU A 349 -13.84 -5.19 -15.09
C LEU A 349 -13.18 -4.58 -16.32
N LYS A 350 -12.52 -3.43 -16.15
CA LYS A 350 -11.81 -2.71 -17.23
C LYS A 350 -10.32 -2.88 -17.14
N PHE A 351 -9.78 -2.99 -15.92
CA PHE A 351 -8.34 -3.08 -15.68
C PHE A 351 -8.02 -4.30 -14.84
N LEU A 352 -7.13 -5.15 -15.35
CA LEU A 352 -6.59 -6.30 -14.64
C LEU A 352 -5.07 -6.19 -14.59
N GLN A 353 -4.50 -6.25 -13.39
CA GLN A 353 -3.08 -6.42 -13.18
C GLN A 353 -2.82 -7.69 -12.37
N ILE A 354 -1.97 -8.57 -12.88
CA ILE A 354 -1.52 -9.77 -12.18
C ILE A 354 -0.01 -9.68 -12.02
N LYS A 355 0.45 -9.71 -10.78
CA LYS A 355 1.86 -9.85 -10.40
C LYS A 355 2.05 -11.19 -9.70
N GLY A 356 3.03 -11.98 -10.08
CA GLY A 356 3.35 -13.20 -9.31
C GLY A 356 4.50 -14.00 -9.89
N SER A 357 4.68 -15.21 -9.38
CA SER A 357 5.63 -16.17 -9.95
C SER A 357 4.91 -17.27 -10.72
N CYS A 358 5.53 -17.71 -11.81
CA CYS A 358 5.12 -18.87 -12.61
C CYS A 358 6.13 -20.01 -12.39
N GLU A 359 5.65 -21.24 -12.32
CA GLU A 359 6.50 -22.44 -12.34
C GLU A 359 7.02 -22.72 -13.75
N LEU A 360 8.02 -23.61 -13.85
CA LEU A 360 8.69 -23.99 -15.10
C LEU A 360 7.73 -24.58 -16.15
N ASP A 361 6.68 -25.30 -15.71
CA ASP A 361 5.73 -25.94 -16.61
C ASP A 361 4.68 -24.98 -17.18
N SER A 362 4.54 -23.77 -16.64
CA SER A 362 3.73 -22.62 -17.10
C SER A 362 2.24 -22.86 -17.45
N ASN A 363 1.78 -24.12 -17.44
CA ASN A 363 0.45 -24.53 -17.85
C ASN A 363 -0.60 -24.04 -16.84
N GLY A 364 -0.32 -24.13 -15.54
CA GLY A 364 -1.17 -23.55 -14.50
C GLY A 364 -1.33 -22.03 -14.65
N ALA A 365 -0.27 -21.32 -15.07
CA ALA A 365 -0.31 -19.89 -15.30
C ALA A 365 -1.15 -19.55 -16.53
N ALA A 366 -1.02 -20.32 -17.61
CA ALA A 366 -1.85 -20.19 -18.81
C ALA A 366 -3.33 -20.41 -18.48
N VAL A 367 -3.66 -21.46 -17.73
CA VAL A 367 -5.03 -21.74 -17.27
C VAL A 367 -5.57 -20.57 -16.44
N ALA A 368 -4.81 -20.08 -15.45
CA ALA A 368 -5.25 -18.97 -14.61
C ALA A 368 -5.50 -17.67 -15.42
N ILE A 369 -4.60 -17.33 -16.36
CA ILE A 369 -4.77 -16.15 -17.23
C ILE A 369 -6.00 -16.32 -18.11
N ALA A 370 -6.15 -17.50 -18.71
CA ALA A 370 -7.27 -17.84 -19.55
C ALA A 370 -8.60 -17.76 -18.78
N ASN A 371 -8.64 -18.17 -17.51
CA ASN A 371 -9.81 -18.02 -16.64
C ASN A 371 -10.19 -16.54 -16.46
N PHE A 372 -9.22 -15.65 -16.27
CA PHE A 372 -9.50 -14.22 -16.19
C PHE A 372 -9.96 -13.62 -17.52
N LEU A 373 -9.33 -13.98 -18.64
CA LEU A 373 -9.75 -13.53 -19.97
C LEU A 373 -11.20 -13.91 -20.27
N TYR A 374 -11.60 -15.12 -19.85
CA TYR A 374 -12.96 -15.61 -19.96
C TYR A 374 -13.93 -14.85 -19.03
N CYS A 375 -13.58 -14.69 -17.75
CA CYS A 375 -14.45 -14.04 -16.76
C CYS A 375 -14.61 -12.53 -16.96
N CYS A 376 -13.76 -11.88 -17.76
CA CYS A 376 -13.70 -10.41 -17.87
C CYS A 376 -14.01 -9.91 -19.30
N PRO A 377 -15.25 -10.01 -19.79
CA PRO A 377 -15.59 -9.75 -21.20
C PRO A 377 -15.40 -8.29 -21.65
N ALA A 378 -15.43 -7.33 -20.72
CA ALA A 378 -15.29 -5.89 -21.01
C ALA A 378 -13.88 -5.33 -20.67
N MET A 379 -12.89 -6.20 -20.51
CA MET A 379 -11.52 -5.81 -20.13
C MET A 379 -10.88 -4.93 -21.20
N GLN A 380 -10.33 -3.79 -20.78
CA GLN A 380 -9.72 -2.78 -21.66
C GLN A 380 -8.19 -2.74 -21.53
N GLU A 381 -7.67 -3.07 -20.35
CA GLU A 381 -6.24 -3.05 -20.06
C GLU A 381 -5.83 -4.28 -19.25
N LEU A 382 -4.82 -4.99 -19.75
CA LEU A 382 -4.20 -6.15 -19.11
C LEU A 382 -2.73 -5.86 -18.79
N ARG A 383 -2.36 -6.03 -17.53
CA ARG A 383 -0.96 -5.94 -17.07
C ARG A 383 -0.50 -7.24 -16.43
N LEU A 384 0.52 -7.86 -16.99
CA LEU A 384 1.11 -9.08 -16.45
C LEU A 384 2.53 -8.79 -15.99
N LYS A 385 2.85 -9.11 -14.73
CA LYS A 385 4.19 -8.97 -14.17
C LYS A 385 4.65 -10.28 -13.54
N PHE A 386 5.54 -11.00 -14.19
CA PHE A 386 5.99 -12.32 -13.71
C PHE A 386 7.46 -12.36 -13.31
N GLN A 387 7.72 -13.07 -12.21
CA GLN A 387 9.06 -13.46 -11.78
C GLN A 387 9.17 -14.98 -11.95
N LEU A 388 10.07 -15.43 -12.83
CA LEU A 388 10.32 -16.86 -13.01
C LEU A 388 11.17 -17.37 -11.86
N HIS A 389 10.71 -18.41 -11.18
CA HIS A 389 11.51 -19.08 -10.17
C HIS A 389 11.75 -20.53 -10.61
N GLY A 390 13.02 -20.97 -10.56
CA GLY A 390 13.31 -22.39 -10.51
C GLY A 390 12.78 -22.96 -9.20
N ASP A 391 12.12 -24.11 -9.25
CA ASP A 391 11.56 -24.80 -8.09
C ASP A 391 12.57 -24.83 -6.90
N PRO A 392 12.23 -24.27 -5.72
CA PRO A 392 13.09 -24.29 -4.54
C PRO A 392 13.24 -25.70 -3.91
N TYR A 393 12.44 -26.69 -4.34
CA TYR A 393 12.48 -28.08 -3.86
C TYR A 393 13.08 -29.07 -4.86
N ALA A 394 13.53 -28.63 -6.03
CA ALA A 394 14.18 -29.50 -7.02
C ALA A 394 15.62 -29.86 -6.57
N LEU A 395 15.73 -30.63 -5.49
CA LEU A 395 16.92 -31.41 -5.18
C LEU A 395 17.03 -32.53 -6.22
N HIS A 396 18.09 -32.43 -7.02
CA HIS A 396 18.77 -33.54 -7.68
C HIS A 396 18.19 -34.10 -8.99
N TYR A 397 18.28 -33.35 -10.10
CA TYR A 397 18.50 -33.93 -11.44
C TYR A 397 19.36 -33.00 -12.32
N ALA A 398 20.66 -32.93 -12.01
CA ALA A 398 21.63 -32.13 -12.78
C ALA A 398 22.08 -32.79 -14.10
N THR A 399 21.40 -33.84 -14.60
CA THR A 399 21.90 -34.65 -15.73
C THR A 399 21.00 -34.61 -16.98
N ILE A 400 19.84 -33.93 -16.95
CA ILE A 400 18.90 -33.89 -18.10
C ILE A 400 18.90 -32.53 -18.86
N MET A 401 19.57 -31.50 -18.34
CA MET A 401 19.38 -30.09 -18.75
C MET A 401 20.25 -29.57 -19.92
N ARG A 402 20.69 -30.40 -20.88
CA ARG A 402 21.30 -29.87 -22.13
C ARG A 402 20.38 -29.94 -23.35
N SER A 403 19.39 -30.84 -23.34
CA SER A 403 18.38 -30.91 -24.41
C SER A 403 17.28 -29.88 -24.22
N ASP A 404 16.87 -29.62 -22.97
CA ASP A 404 15.78 -28.70 -22.64
C ASP A 404 16.15 -27.23 -22.79
N GLU A 405 17.41 -26.85 -22.55
CA GLU A 405 17.88 -25.49 -22.87
C GLU A 405 17.90 -25.26 -24.39
N ARG A 406 18.32 -26.24 -25.18
CA ARG A 406 18.30 -26.14 -26.65
C ARG A 406 16.88 -26.09 -27.19
N SER A 407 15.96 -26.88 -26.65
CA SER A 407 14.54 -26.86 -27.08
C SER A 407 13.85 -25.55 -26.68
N ALA A 408 14.09 -25.05 -25.47
CA ALA A 408 13.59 -23.74 -25.03
C ALA A 408 14.15 -22.59 -25.89
N GLN A 409 15.43 -22.66 -26.25
CA GLN A 409 16.08 -21.67 -27.13
C GLN A 409 15.52 -21.72 -28.56
N LEU A 410 15.32 -22.91 -29.12
CA LEU A 410 14.65 -23.12 -30.41
C LEU A 410 13.21 -22.61 -30.42
N ASP A 411 12.45 -22.88 -29.36
CA ASP A 411 11.07 -22.40 -29.21
C ASP A 411 11.00 -20.87 -29.08
N GLN A 412 11.96 -20.29 -28.37
CA GLN A 412 12.09 -18.85 -28.24
C GLN A 412 12.43 -18.21 -29.60
N GLU A 413 13.40 -18.76 -30.34
CA GLU A 413 13.77 -18.30 -31.69
C GLU A 413 12.60 -18.38 -32.66
N LYS A 414 11.88 -19.51 -32.71
CA LYS A 414 10.67 -19.68 -33.54
C LYS A 414 9.56 -18.71 -33.17
N SER A 415 9.34 -18.48 -31.88
CA SER A 415 8.30 -17.57 -31.39
C SER A 415 8.67 -16.10 -31.68
N MET A 416 9.94 -15.73 -31.57
CA MET A 416 10.45 -14.41 -31.96
C MET A 416 10.36 -14.18 -33.47
N GLU A 417 10.69 -15.18 -34.28
CA GLU A 417 10.58 -15.08 -35.73
C GLU A 417 9.12 -14.93 -36.16
N SER A 418 8.21 -15.66 -35.51
CA SER A 418 6.77 -15.50 -35.68
C SER A 418 6.28 -14.09 -35.34
N LEU A 419 6.76 -13.51 -34.23
CA LEU A 419 6.37 -12.18 -33.78
C LEU A 419 6.93 -11.08 -34.70
N LYS A 420 8.15 -11.25 -35.22
CA LYS A 420 8.73 -10.40 -36.28
C LYS A 420 7.92 -10.47 -37.58
N ARG A 421 7.50 -11.69 -38.01
CA ARG A 421 6.63 -11.89 -39.17
C ARG A 421 5.24 -11.28 -38.96
N LEU A 422 4.71 -11.29 -37.73
CA LEU A 422 3.44 -10.63 -37.40
C LEU A 422 3.57 -9.10 -37.51
N LYS A 423 4.66 -8.52 -36.97
CA LYS A 423 4.96 -7.09 -37.10
C LYS A 423 5.09 -6.67 -38.57
N SER A 424 5.67 -7.50 -39.43
CA SER A 424 5.76 -7.20 -40.86
C SER A 424 4.41 -7.34 -41.58
N LYS A 425 3.57 -8.33 -41.21
CA LYS A 425 2.21 -8.48 -41.75
C LYS A 425 1.25 -7.36 -41.32
N MET A 426 1.38 -6.84 -40.10
CA MET A 426 0.56 -5.72 -39.60
C MET A 426 0.89 -4.39 -40.30
N SER A 427 2.08 -4.28 -40.90
CA SER A 427 2.52 -3.12 -41.70
C SER A 427 2.15 -3.20 -43.19
N SER A 428 1.53 -4.29 -43.66
CA SER A 428 1.13 -4.47 -45.07
C SER A 428 -0.27 -5.09 -45.22
N CYS A 429 -1.19 -4.38 -45.87
CA CYS A 429 -2.48 -4.93 -46.32
C CYS A 429 -2.30 -5.96 -47.48
N PRO A 430 -3.30 -6.84 -47.76
CA PRO A 430 -3.07 -8.27 -47.81
C PRO A 430 -2.94 -8.84 -49.24
N CYS A 431 -2.07 -9.84 -49.41
CA CYS A 431 -2.15 -10.78 -50.52
C CYS A 431 -1.72 -12.20 -50.09
N TYR A 432 -2.66 -13.13 -50.28
CA TYR A 432 -2.56 -14.59 -50.40
C TYR A 432 -1.95 -15.43 -49.27
N GLY A 433 -2.74 -16.46 -48.91
CA GLY A 433 -2.45 -17.43 -47.87
C GLY A 433 -1.22 -18.27 -48.15
N ASP A 434 -0.53 -18.59 -47.06
CA ASP A 434 0.44 -19.66 -47.04
C ASP A 434 0.17 -20.51 -45.80
N TYR A 435 -0.01 -21.80 -46.02
CA TYR A 435 -0.25 -22.80 -45.00
C TYR A 435 1.08 -23.15 -44.36
N ASP A 436 1.44 -22.48 -43.25
CA ASP A 436 2.61 -22.86 -42.48
C ASP A 436 2.24 -23.76 -41.29
N ASN A 437 2.81 -24.95 -41.38
CA ASN A 437 2.79 -26.14 -40.53
C ASN A 437 2.97 -25.82 -39.02
N ASP A 438 1.87 -25.78 -38.28
CA ASP A 438 1.75 -25.26 -36.91
C ASP A 438 1.77 -26.38 -35.85
N CYS A 439 2.71 -27.34 -35.95
CA CYS A 439 2.70 -28.54 -35.12
C CYS A 439 4.09 -28.88 -34.57
N ALA A 440 4.50 -28.19 -33.50
CA ALA A 440 5.49 -28.69 -32.55
C ALA A 440 5.24 -28.01 -31.19
N ASP A 441 4.51 -28.71 -30.33
CA ASP A 441 4.37 -28.55 -28.87
C ASP A 441 4.09 -27.16 -28.29
N ASP A 442 2.82 -26.79 -28.46
CA ASP A 442 2.15 -25.68 -27.77
C ASP A 442 1.45 -26.14 -26.46
N VAL A 443 2.02 -27.14 -25.78
CA VAL A 443 1.40 -27.77 -24.61
C VAL A 443 1.10 -26.74 -23.50
N GLY A 444 1.99 -25.75 -23.32
CA GLY A 444 1.88 -24.71 -22.30
C GLY A 444 0.81 -23.63 -22.53
N LEU A 445 0.23 -23.50 -23.72
CA LEU A 445 -0.87 -22.56 -24.01
C LEU A 445 -2.17 -23.24 -24.44
N SER A 446 -2.25 -24.56 -24.34
CA SER A 446 -3.43 -25.35 -24.73
C SER A 446 -4.74 -24.79 -24.17
N ALA A 447 -4.74 -24.35 -22.90
CA ALA A 447 -5.89 -23.73 -22.23
C ALA A 447 -6.31 -22.36 -22.80
N LEU A 448 -5.38 -21.62 -23.41
CA LEU A 448 -5.67 -20.34 -24.09
C LEU A 448 -6.20 -20.57 -25.50
N LYS A 449 -5.67 -21.57 -26.22
CA LYS A 449 -6.13 -21.90 -27.58
C LYS A 449 -7.47 -22.65 -27.63
N ALA A 450 -7.86 -23.29 -26.53
CA ALA A 450 -9.10 -24.07 -26.46
C ALA A 450 -10.39 -23.23 -26.44
N ARG A 451 -10.30 -21.90 -26.23
CA ARG A 451 -11.48 -21.04 -26.04
C ARG A 451 -11.33 -19.68 -26.69
N SER A 452 -12.49 -19.10 -27.03
CA SER A 452 -12.59 -17.72 -27.51
C SER A 452 -12.80 -16.76 -26.35
N PHE A 453 -12.20 -15.57 -26.46
CA PHE A 453 -12.23 -14.54 -25.42
C PHE A 453 -12.85 -13.25 -25.97
N PRO A 454 -14.10 -12.91 -25.60
CA PRO A 454 -14.79 -11.73 -26.12
C PRO A 454 -14.03 -10.42 -25.88
N CYS A 455 -13.31 -10.33 -24.77
CA CYS A 455 -12.53 -9.16 -24.42
C CYS A 455 -11.39 -8.87 -25.39
N LEU A 456 -10.71 -9.91 -25.91
CA LEU A 456 -9.61 -9.75 -26.87
C LEU A 456 -10.13 -9.16 -28.19
N VAL A 457 -11.26 -9.66 -28.67
CA VAL A 457 -11.87 -9.24 -29.95
C VAL A 457 -12.38 -7.80 -29.89
N SER A 458 -13.01 -7.40 -28.78
CA SER A 458 -13.90 -6.21 -28.80
C SER A 458 -13.56 -5.10 -27.81
N HIS A 459 -12.70 -5.34 -26.81
CA HIS A 459 -12.50 -4.38 -25.71
C HIS A 459 -11.04 -4.12 -25.35
N LEU A 460 -10.14 -5.11 -25.49
CA LEU A 460 -8.76 -5.02 -25.03
C LEU A 460 -7.94 -4.08 -25.93
N ARG A 461 -7.59 -2.91 -25.40
CA ARG A 461 -6.85 -1.86 -26.13
C ARG A 461 -5.39 -1.77 -25.69
N ARG A 462 -5.08 -2.11 -24.44
CA ARG A 462 -3.74 -1.94 -23.87
C ARG A 462 -3.23 -3.19 -23.18
N ILE A 463 -2.01 -3.57 -23.49
CA ILE A 463 -1.32 -4.70 -22.88
C ILE A 463 0.04 -4.24 -22.37
N ARG A 464 0.34 -4.49 -21.10
CA ARG A 464 1.70 -4.35 -20.56
C ARG A 464 2.19 -5.68 -20.01
N LEU A 465 3.33 -6.13 -20.50
CA LEU A 465 4.01 -7.32 -20.03
C LEU A 465 5.35 -6.92 -19.39
N GLU A 466 5.59 -7.32 -18.16
CA GLU A 466 6.84 -7.12 -17.42
C GLU A 466 7.37 -8.47 -16.95
N PHE A 467 8.53 -8.89 -17.46
CA PHE A 467 9.14 -10.17 -17.11
C PHE A 467 10.51 -9.95 -16.47
N GLU A 468 10.82 -10.72 -15.43
CA GLU A 468 12.16 -10.79 -14.83
C GLU A 468 12.75 -12.16 -15.17
N LEU A 469 13.58 -12.23 -16.22
CA LEU A 469 14.22 -13.46 -16.69
C LEU A 469 15.37 -13.87 -15.76
N GLU A 470 15.19 -14.99 -15.04
CA GLU A 470 16.30 -15.71 -14.39
C GLU A 470 16.73 -16.98 -15.18
N ARG A 471 15.87 -17.52 -16.05
CA ARG A 471 16.11 -18.68 -16.93
C ARG A 471 15.31 -18.56 -18.24
N LEU A 472 15.80 -19.21 -19.32
CA LEU A 472 15.16 -19.23 -20.65
C LEU A 472 13.91 -20.12 -20.62
N ASN A 473 12.73 -19.53 -20.66
CA ASN A 473 11.51 -20.21 -21.07
C ASN A 473 10.83 -19.39 -22.18
N CYS A 474 10.12 -20.07 -23.07
CA CYS A 474 9.45 -19.43 -24.21
C CYS A 474 8.04 -18.94 -23.86
N PHE A 475 7.61 -19.06 -22.59
CA PHE A 475 6.25 -18.77 -22.15
C PHE A 475 5.84 -17.31 -22.40
N GLU A 476 6.74 -16.37 -22.13
CA GLU A 476 6.60 -14.93 -22.32
C GLU A 476 6.33 -14.60 -23.78
N VAL A 477 7.11 -15.21 -24.67
CA VAL A 477 7.01 -14.99 -26.11
C VAL A 477 5.75 -15.68 -26.65
N LYS A 478 5.44 -16.89 -26.17
CA LYS A 478 4.23 -17.64 -26.51
C LYS A 478 2.98 -16.84 -26.10
N ILE A 479 2.90 -16.32 -24.87
CA ILE A 479 1.74 -15.55 -24.41
C ILE A 479 1.63 -14.19 -25.09
N ALA A 480 2.76 -13.50 -25.33
CA ALA A 480 2.77 -12.27 -26.10
C ALA A 480 2.26 -12.50 -27.52
N LYS A 481 2.76 -13.55 -28.21
CA LYS A 481 2.30 -13.96 -29.54
C LYS A 481 0.81 -14.24 -29.55
N PHE A 482 0.31 -15.04 -28.59
CA PHE A 482 -1.11 -15.36 -28.46
C PHE A 482 -1.97 -14.09 -28.32
N LEU A 483 -1.60 -13.19 -27.41
CA LEU A 483 -2.37 -11.97 -27.17
C LEU A 483 -2.41 -11.04 -28.39
N VAL A 484 -1.28 -10.86 -29.09
CA VAL A 484 -1.24 -10.04 -30.31
C VAL A 484 -2.06 -10.66 -31.43
N GLN A 485 -2.05 -11.99 -31.57
CA GLN A 485 -2.78 -12.68 -32.63
C GLN A 485 -4.31 -12.65 -32.45
N ASN A 486 -4.78 -12.49 -31.21
CA ASN A 486 -6.21 -12.60 -30.89
C ASN A 486 -6.85 -11.26 -30.46
N ALA A 487 -6.05 -10.20 -30.26
CA ALA A 487 -6.55 -8.88 -29.86
C ALA A 487 -6.78 -7.95 -31.06
N ASP A 488 -7.98 -7.99 -31.63
CA ASP A 488 -8.31 -7.33 -32.90
C ASP A 488 -8.27 -5.79 -32.86
N ILE A 489 -8.54 -5.20 -31.68
CA ILE A 489 -8.59 -3.74 -31.48
C ILE A 489 -7.47 -3.20 -30.58
N LEU A 490 -6.37 -3.96 -30.47
CA LEU A 490 -5.21 -3.57 -29.69
C LEU A 490 -4.65 -2.23 -30.20
N GLU A 491 -4.46 -1.26 -29.31
CA GLU A 491 -3.90 0.06 -29.65
C GLU A 491 -2.43 0.16 -29.24
N GLU A 492 -2.11 -0.38 -28.06
CA GLU A 492 -0.79 -0.28 -27.44
C GLU A 492 -0.41 -1.60 -26.77
N MET A 493 0.78 -2.09 -27.10
CA MET A 493 1.43 -3.16 -26.36
C MET A 493 2.83 -2.72 -25.95
N GLU A 494 3.14 -2.89 -24.67
CA GLU A 494 4.46 -2.65 -24.08
C GLU A 494 4.99 -3.96 -23.48
N VAL A 495 6.22 -4.33 -23.84
CA VAL A 495 6.92 -5.49 -23.28
C VAL A 495 8.23 -5.02 -22.66
N HIS A 496 8.39 -5.27 -21.36
CA HIS A 496 9.60 -4.97 -20.59
C HIS A 496 10.26 -6.27 -20.14
N ASP A 497 11.55 -6.39 -20.41
CA ASP A 497 12.38 -7.53 -20.05
C ASP A 497 13.45 -7.10 -19.04
N GLY A 498 13.07 -7.11 -17.76
CA GLY A 498 13.95 -6.99 -16.61
C GLY A 498 15.01 -5.88 -16.64
N ASN A 499 15.99 -6.00 -15.75
CA ASN A 499 17.21 -5.20 -15.74
C ASN A 499 18.38 -6.19 -15.90
N GLN A 500 18.59 -6.71 -17.12
CA GLN A 500 19.79 -7.50 -17.40
C GLN A 500 20.52 -6.96 -18.64
N LYS A 501 21.80 -6.64 -18.41
CA LYS A 501 22.83 -6.41 -19.44
C LYS A 501 23.24 -7.72 -20.14
N VAL A 502 22.31 -8.63 -20.38
CA VAL A 502 22.60 -9.94 -20.98
C VAL A 502 21.53 -10.23 -22.03
N TYR A 503 21.94 -10.12 -23.29
CA TYR A 503 21.19 -10.22 -24.55
C TYR A 503 20.27 -9.04 -24.90
N ASP A 504 20.80 -8.15 -25.74
CA ASP A 504 20.16 -7.01 -26.42
C ASP A 504 19.00 -7.39 -27.37
N HIS A 505 18.25 -8.47 -27.13
CA HIS A 505 17.28 -9.01 -28.08
C HIS A 505 15.80 -8.84 -27.72
N ILE A 506 15.47 -8.45 -26.49
CA ILE A 506 14.13 -7.95 -26.14
C ILE A 506 14.13 -6.41 -26.03
N HIS A 507 15.30 -5.81 -25.87
CA HIS A 507 15.49 -4.36 -25.73
C HIS A 507 15.56 -3.61 -27.08
N HIS A 508 14.50 -3.71 -27.86
CA HIS A 508 14.02 -2.60 -28.67
C HIS A 508 12.52 -2.55 -28.46
N SER A 509 12.09 -1.61 -27.63
CA SER A 509 10.71 -1.25 -27.34
C SER A 509 9.75 -1.76 -28.41
N ILE A 510 9.10 -2.90 -28.16
CA ILE A 510 7.85 -3.21 -28.84
C ILE A 510 6.89 -2.18 -28.26
N ARG A 511 6.89 -1.01 -28.88
CA ARG A 511 5.83 -0.02 -28.80
C ARG A 511 5.13 -0.19 -30.14
N LEU A 512 4.21 -1.16 -30.20
CA LEU A 512 3.25 -1.21 -31.29
C LEU A 512 2.31 -0.02 -31.07
N ILE A 513 2.65 1.13 -31.65
CA ILE A 513 1.68 2.20 -31.85
C ILE A 513 0.99 1.81 -33.16
N LEU A 514 -0.14 1.13 -33.05
CA LEU A 514 -0.99 0.82 -34.19
C LEU A 514 -1.72 2.12 -34.52
N HIS A 515 -1.22 2.85 -35.52
CA HIS A 515 -1.84 4.08 -36.03
C HIS A 515 -2.84 3.78 -37.14
#